data_AF-A0A357F1J7-F1
#
_entry.id   AF-A0A357F1J7-F1
#
_cell.length_a   1.000
_cell.length_b   1.000
_cell.length_c   1.000
_cell.angle_alpha   90.00
_cell.angle_beta   90.00
_cell.angle_gamma   90.00
#
_symmetry.space_group_name_H-M   'P 1'
#
loop_
_entity.id
_entity.type
_entity.pdbx_description
1 polymer ?
#
loop_
_entity_poly.entity_id
_entity_poly.type
_entity_poly.pdbx_seq_one_letter_code
_entity_poly.pdbx_strand_id
1 'polypeptide(L)'
;MDTPIEKLKKMTAWDTAPALTEAELTEVLGNAGISDVAGFSPASADWQPTYDLNQAAAAAWMMKAGRASALVEADPPGSGLFTSKVFENCLAMARIYSAKSRAAVKVSMPII
;
A
#
# COMPACT_ATOMS: atom_id res chain seq x y z
N MET A 1 -9.25 -2.68 19.77
CA MET A 1 -7.94 -2.20 19.28
C MET A 1 -7.90 -2.61 17.82
N ASP A 2 -7.73 -1.67 16.89
CA ASP A 2 -7.77 -2.01 15.45
C ASP A 2 -6.62 -2.94 15.09
N THR A 3 -6.95 -4.04 14.41
CA THR A 3 -5.99 -4.96 13.80
C THR A 3 -5.17 -4.25 12.70
N PRO A 4 -3.99 -4.77 12.32
CA PRO A 4 -3.20 -4.20 11.23
C PRO A 4 -3.97 -4.08 9.91
N ILE A 5 -4.80 -5.07 9.59
CA ILE A 5 -5.61 -5.08 8.36
C ILE A 5 -6.73 -4.02 8.40
N GLU A 6 -7.39 -3.80 9.55
CA GLU A 6 -8.39 -2.75 9.70
C GLU A 6 -7.79 -1.35 9.57
N LYS A 7 -6.58 -1.15 10.09
CA LYS A 7 -5.83 0.11 9.90
C LYS A 7 -5.50 0.32 8.43
N LEU A 8 -5.01 -0.73 7.75
CA LEU A 8 -4.70 -0.65 6.32
C LEU A 8 -5.94 -0.30 5.48
N LYS A 9 -7.10 -0.92 5.76
CA LYS A 9 -8.39 -0.58 5.13
C LYS A 9 -8.72 0.91 5.23
N LYS A 10 -8.53 1.51 6.42
CA LYS A 10 -8.76 2.95 6.66
C LYS A 10 -7.76 3.83 5.89
N MET A 11 -6.50 3.43 5.80
CA MET A 11 -5.45 4.19 5.12
C MET A 11 -5.60 4.26 3.59
N THR A 12 -6.28 3.27 3.00
CA THR A 12 -6.34 3.09 1.53
C THR A 12 -7.70 3.37 0.92
N ALA A 13 -8.70 3.75 1.74
CA ALA A 13 -10.10 3.87 1.32
C ALA A 13 -10.50 2.65 0.47
N TRP A 14 -10.25 1.47 1.02
CA TRP A 14 -10.20 0.20 0.27
C TRP A 14 -11.50 -0.14 -0.47
N ASP A 15 -12.64 0.28 0.05
CA ASP A 15 -13.98 0.06 -0.49
C ASP A 15 -14.39 1.08 -1.56
N THR A 16 -13.65 2.19 -1.66
CA THR A 16 -13.93 3.27 -2.59
C THR A 16 -13.23 3.03 -3.92
N ALA A 17 -13.96 3.18 -5.03
CA ALA A 17 -13.44 3.02 -6.38
C ALA A 17 -12.14 3.84 -6.61
N PRO A 18 -11.07 3.23 -7.15
CA PRO A 18 -10.91 1.81 -7.46
C PRO A 18 -10.84 0.97 -6.17
N ALA A 19 -11.80 0.08 -5.95
CA ALA A 19 -11.85 -0.72 -4.72
C ALA A 19 -10.72 -1.74 -4.71
N LEU A 20 -10.42 -2.32 -3.55
CA LEU A 20 -9.49 -3.44 -3.35
C LEU A 20 -10.24 -4.58 -2.66
N THR A 21 -9.80 -5.81 -2.87
CA THR A 21 -10.34 -6.96 -2.15
C THR A 21 -9.59 -7.19 -0.83
N GLU A 22 -10.21 -7.92 0.09
CA GLU A 22 -9.55 -8.27 1.36
C GLU A 22 -8.31 -9.17 1.14
N ALA A 23 -8.35 -10.03 0.12
CA ALA A 23 -7.22 -10.88 -0.25
C ALA A 23 -6.00 -10.03 -0.66
N GLU A 24 -6.22 -9.01 -1.50
CA GLU A 24 -5.16 -8.11 -1.94
C GLU A 24 -4.59 -7.27 -0.79
N LEU A 25 -5.45 -6.80 0.13
CA LEU A 25 -4.99 -6.11 1.33
C LEU A 25 -4.16 -7.02 2.24
N THR A 26 -4.55 -8.28 2.35
CA THR A 26 -3.83 -9.28 3.14
C THR A 26 -2.46 -9.58 2.52
N GLU A 27 -2.40 -9.67 1.18
CA GLU A 27 -1.17 -9.88 0.44
C GLU A 27 -0.19 -8.71 0.61
N VAL A 28 -0.62 -7.47 0.38
CA VAL A 28 0.27 -6.30 0.53
C VAL A 28 0.68 -6.06 1.98
N LEU A 29 -0.16 -6.43 2.94
CA LEU A 29 0.18 -6.39 4.36
C LEU A 29 1.23 -7.45 4.69
N GLY A 30 1.06 -8.69 4.23
CA GLY A 30 2.03 -9.77 4.43
C GLY A 30 3.41 -9.42 3.88
N ASN A 31 3.46 -8.79 2.69
CA ASN A 31 4.69 -8.32 2.07
C ASN A 31 5.38 -7.17 2.83
N ALA A 32 4.63 -6.46 3.67
CA ALA A 32 5.13 -5.37 4.50
C ALA A 32 5.53 -5.83 5.92
N GLY A 33 5.68 -7.13 6.14
CA GLY A 33 6.20 -7.67 7.40
C GLY A 33 7.63 -7.17 7.67
N ILE A 34 7.85 -6.65 8.88
CA ILE A 34 9.16 -6.19 9.36
C ILE A 34 9.56 -6.95 10.61
N SER A 35 10.85 -6.88 10.98
CA SER A 35 11.31 -7.47 12.24
C SER A 35 10.54 -6.89 13.42
N ASP A 36 10.16 -7.77 14.35
CA ASP A 36 9.47 -7.36 15.57
C ASP A 36 10.43 -6.70 16.58
N VAL A 37 9.90 -6.32 17.74
CA VAL A 37 10.67 -5.69 18.82
C VAL A 37 11.73 -6.60 19.44
N ALA A 38 11.58 -7.92 19.29
CA ALA A 38 12.56 -8.92 19.72
C ALA A 38 13.61 -9.21 18.63
N GLY A 39 13.47 -8.61 17.45
CA GLY A 39 14.39 -8.78 16.32
C GLY A 39 14.10 -10.00 15.45
N PHE A 40 13.01 -10.73 15.71
CA PHE A 40 12.62 -11.85 14.86
C PHE A 40 12.13 -11.32 13.51
N SER A 41 12.57 -11.94 12.42
CA SER A 41 12.07 -11.62 11.07
C SER A 41 10.73 -12.30 10.82
N PRO A 42 9.93 -11.85 9.83
CA PRO A 42 8.66 -12.49 9.48
C PRO A 42 8.72 -13.98 9.12
N ALA A 43 9.91 -14.51 8.82
CA ALA A 43 10.13 -15.93 8.54
C ALA A 43 10.36 -16.76 9.82
N SER A 44 10.54 -16.13 10.98
CA SER A 44 10.73 -16.80 12.26
C SER A 44 9.39 -17.28 12.84
N ALA A 45 9.38 -18.46 13.47
CA ALA A 45 8.21 -18.98 14.17
C ALA A 45 7.83 -18.13 15.41
N ASP A 46 8.82 -17.48 16.02
CA ASP A 46 8.63 -16.64 17.22
C ASP A 46 8.22 -15.21 16.89
N TRP A 47 8.16 -14.88 15.59
CA TRP A 47 7.84 -13.53 15.13
C TRP A 47 6.43 -13.10 15.55
N GLN A 48 6.37 -11.93 16.18
CA GLN A 48 5.11 -11.28 16.46
C GLN A 48 4.69 -10.39 15.28
N PRO A 49 3.47 -10.55 14.73
CA PRO A 49 3.00 -9.81 13.56
C PRO A 49 3.24 -8.30 13.65
N THR A 50 4.26 -7.82 12.96
CA THR A 50 4.72 -6.43 12.98
C THR A 50 4.91 -5.96 11.54
N TYR A 51 4.21 -4.90 11.15
CA TYR A 51 4.12 -4.50 9.75
C TYR A 51 4.47 -3.02 9.56
N ASP A 52 5.12 -2.69 8.43
CA ASP A 52 5.17 -1.32 7.94
C ASP A 52 3.87 -0.99 7.20
N LEU A 53 2.90 -0.46 7.95
CA LEU A 53 1.59 -0.10 7.39
C LEU A 53 1.67 0.98 6.31
N ASN A 54 2.69 1.85 6.33
CA ASN A 54 2.87 2.86 5.28
C ASN A 54 3.37 2.21 3.99
N GLN A 55 4.28 1.24 4.08
CA GLN A 55 4.70 0.44 2.92
C GLN A 55 3.52 -0.32 2.31
N ALA A 56 2.73 -1.01 3.14
CA ALA A 56 1.52 -1.72 2.69
C ALA A 56 0.51 -0.77 2.02
N ALA A 57 0.26 0.40 2.63
CA ALA A 57 -0.64 1.40 2.06
C ALA A 57 -0.13 1.95 0.73
N ALA A 58 1.18 2.19 0.60
CA ALA A 58 1.79 2.64 -0.66
C ALA A 58 1.56 1.61 -1.78
N ALA A 59 1.78 0.32 -1.50
CA ALA A 59 1.54 -0.77 -2.45
C ALA A 59 0.05 -0.88 -2.83
N ALA A 60 -0.86 -0.76 -1.87
CA ALA A 60 -2.30 -0.76 -2.11
C ALA A 60 -2.73 0.41 -3.02
N TRP A 61 -2.22 1.62 -2.78
CA TRP A 61 -2.51 2.78 -3.63
C TRP A 61 -1.93 2.63 -5.05
N MET A 62 -0.76 1.99 -5.19
CA MET A 62 -0.21 1.64 -6.52
C MET A 62 -1.11 0.66 -7.27
N MET A 63 -1.66 -0.36 -6.58
CA MET A 63 -2.60 -1.29 -7.19
C MET A 63 -3.87 -0.57 -7.68
N LYS A 64 -4.39 0.39 -6.88
CA LYS A 64 -5.52 1.24 -7.28
C LYS A 64 -5.17 2.10 -8.51
N ALA A 65 -3.97 2.66 -8.58
CA ALA A 65 -3.50 3.38 -9.76
C ALA A 65 -3.46 2.45 -10.99
N GLY A 66 -2.95 1.23 -10.86
CA GLY A 66 -2.97 0.23 -11.93
C GLY A 66 -4.39 -0.02 -12.46
N ARG A 67 -5.37 -0.18 -11.55
CA ARG A 67 -6.79 -0.32 -11.94
C ARG A 67 -7.33 0.93 -12.64
N ALA A 68 -7.04 2.12 -12.11
CA ALA A 68 -7.48 3.38 -12.72
C ALA A 68 -6.89 3.58 -14.13
N SER A 69 -5.67 3.11 -14.38
CA SER A 69 -5.01 3.23 -15.69
C SER A 69 -5.71 2.47 -16.82
N ALA A 70 -6.47 1.41 -16.48
CA ALA A 70 -7.24 0.62 -17.44
C ALA A 70 -8.62 1.23 -17.77
N LEU A 71 -9.03 2.28 -17.05
CA LEU A 71 -10.32 2.93 -17.27
C LEU A 71 -10.19 3.94 -18.43
N VAL A 72 -10.83 3.62 -19.55
CA VAL A 72 -10.97 4.52 -20.69
C VAL A 72 -11.81 5.72 -20.27
N GLU A 73 -11.42 6.93 -20.68
CA GLU A 73 -12.25 8.13 -20.57
C GLU A 73 -13.50 7.94 -21.44
N ALA A 74 -14.53 7.31 -20.89
CA ALA A 74 -15.87 7.53 -21.38
C ALA A 74 -16.27 8.89 -20.82
N ASP A 75 -16.40 9.88 -21.69
CA ASP A 75 -17.00 11.18 -21.39
C ASP A 75 -18.49 11.15 -21.78
N PRO A 76 -19.41 10.59 -20.95
CA PRO A 76 -20.79 11.03 -21.01
C PRO A 76 -20.82 12.52 -20.64
N PRO A 77 -21.50 13.37 -21.42
CA PRO A 77 -21.62 14.80 -21.13
C PRO A 77 -22.01 15.02 -19.66
N GLY A 78 -21.11 15.60 -18.88
CA GLY A 78 -21.36 15.98 -17.48
C GLY A 78 -20.85 15.02 -16.39
N SER A 79 -20.10 13.96 -16.72
CA SER A 79 -19.66 12.99 -15.69
C SER A 79 -18.50 13.46 -14.78
N GLY A 80 -17.72 14.47 -15.19
CA GLY A 80 -16.79 15.25 -14.33
C GLY A 80 -15.62 14.49 -13.66
N LEU A 81 -15.65 13.15 -13.62
CA LEU A 81 -14.63 12.28 -13.06
C LEU A 81 -13.73 11.77 -14.17
N PHE A 82 -12.70 12.57 -14.45
CA PHE A 82 -11.63 12.17 -15.36
C PHE A 82 -10.83 11.03 -14.74
N THR A 83 -10.74 9.89 -15.44
CA THR A 83 -9.98 8.71 -14.99
C THR A 83 -8.51 9.05 -14.73
N SER A 84 -7.97 10.01 -15.49
CA SER A 84 -6.67 10.64 -15.30
C SER A 84 -6.50 11.25 -13.89
N LYS A 85 -7.49 11.98 -13.36
CA LYS A 85 -7.43 12.55 -12.00
C LYS A 85 -7.44 11.47 -10.92
N VAL A 86 -8.21 10.39 -11.12
CA VAL A 86 -8.25 9.26 -10.18
C VAL A 86 -6.90 8.54 -10.16
N PHE A 87 -6.31 8.31 -11.33
CA PHE A 87 -4.98 7.73 -11.47
C PHE A 87 -3.91 8.59 -10.79
N GLU A 88 -3.88 9.90 -11.08
CA GLU A 88 -2.93 10.85 -10.47
C GLU A 88 -3.07 10.90 -8.95
N ASN A 89 -4.31 10.92 -8.44
CA ASN A 89 -4.55 10.86 -7.00
C ASN A 89 -4.00 9.58 -6.37
N CYS A 90 -4.25 8.41 -6.99
CA CYS A 90 -3.72 7.15 -6.49
C CYS A 90 -2.18 7.15 -6.47
N LEU A 91 -1.52 7.68 -7.50
CA LEU A 91 -0.07 7.83 -7.52
C LEU A 91 0.44 8.80 -6.44
N ALA A 92 -0.25 9.92 -6.23
CA ALA A 92 0.11 10.87 -5.18
C ALA A 92 0.02 10.23 -3.78
N MET A 93 -1.05 9.49 -3.51
CA MET A 93 -1.22 8.78 -2.25
C MET A 93 -0.15 7.70 -2.06
N ALA A 94 0.17 6.93 -3.11
CA ALA A 94 1.25 5.95 -3.06
C ALA A 94 2.60 6.60 -2.68
N ARG A 95 2.92 7.77 -3.27
CA ARG A 95 4.14 8.52 -2.95
C ARG A 95 4.16 9.01 -1.51
N ILE A 96 3.05 9.57 -1.02
CA ILE A 96 2.93 10.08 0.37
C ILE A 96 3.21 8.96 1.38
N TYR A 97 2.61 7.79 1.19
CA TYR A 97 2.81 6.66 2.09
C TYR A 97 4.21 6.04 1.94
N SER A 98 4.73 5.94 0.71
CA SER A 98 6.10 5.45 0.49
C SER A 98 7.14 6.33 1.21
N ALA A 99 6.98 7.66 1.17
CA ALA A 99 7.88 8.59 1.86
C ALA A 99 7.81 8.49 3.39
N LYS A 100 6.71 7.96 3.94
CA LYS A 100 6.52 7.72 5.38
C LYS A 100 6.95 6.32 5.82
N SER A 101 7.20 5.41 4.88
CA SER A 101 7.66 4.06 5.19
C SER A 101 9.07 4.11 5.79
N ARG A 102 9.33 3.24 6.76
CA ARG A 102 10.63 3.13 7.42
C ARG A 102 11.45 2.02 6.75
N ALA A 103 11.55 2.07 5.43
CA ALA A 103 12.41 1.12 4.72
C ALA A 103 13.86 1.35 5.14
N ALA A 104 14.50 0.33 5.71
CA ALA A 104 15.92 0.36 6.02
C ALA A 104 16.71 0.56 4.73
N VAL A 105 17.47 1.66 4.64
CA VAL A 105 18.45 1.84 3.56
C VAL A 105 19.53 0.79 3.74
N LYS A 106 19.59 -0.22 2.86
CA LYS A 106 20.74 -1.12 2.77
C LYS A 106 21.94 -0.31 2.29
N VAL A 107 22.78 0.12 3.22
CA VAL A 107 24.11 0.63 2.88
C VAL A 107 24.96 -0.58 2.51
N SER A 108 25.21 -0.74 1.21
CA SER A 108 26.22 -1.70 0.74
C SER A 108 27.59 -1.15 1.14
N MET A 109 28.23 -1.75 2.15
CA MET A 109 29.63 -1.48 2.45
C MET A 109 30.50 -2.02 1.29
N PRO A 110 31.40 -1.21 0.71
CA PRO A 110 32.40 -1.74 -0.21
C PRO A 110 33.38 -2.61 0.58
N ILE A 111 33.64 -3.81 0.06
CA ILE A 111 34.68 -4.71 0.56
C ILE A 111 36.03 -4.06 0.23
N ILE A 112 36.83 -3.78 1.26
CA ILE A 112 38.25 -3.39 1.15
C ILE A 112 39.10 -4.64 1.37
#